data_AF-A0A256Z0D7-F1
#
_entry.id   AF-A0A256Z0D7-F1
#
_cell.length_a   1.000
_cell.length_b   1.000
_cell.length_c   1.000
_cell.angle_alpha   90.00
_cell.angle_beta   90.00
_cell.angle_gamma   90.00
#
_symmetry.space_group_name_H-M   'P 1'
#
loop_
_entity.id
_entity.type
_entity.pdbx_description
1 polymer ?
#
loop_
_entity_poly.entity_id
_entity_poly.type
_entity_poly.pdbx_seq_one_letter_code
_entity_poly.pdbx_strand_id
1 'polypeptide(L)' 'MSENACLEPLLKRRSVRVYEDREVPMDLILKVLDIARWAPSARNAQPWEFVVVTDRKILEELSKIH' A
#
# COMPACT_ATOMS: atom_id res chain seq x y z
N MET A 1 8.62 -1.13 -23.24
CA MET A 1 9.06 -1.10 -21.82
C MET A 1 10.46 -1.69 -21.79
N SER A 2 11.44 -1.04 -21.15
CA SER A 2 12.77 -1.65 -21.00
C SER A 2 12.67 -2.86 -20.08
N GLU A 3 13.44 -3.90 -20.37
CA GLU A 3 13.43 -5.20 -19.68
C GLU A 3 13.59 -5.07 -18.15
N ASN A 4 14.24 -4.01 -17.67
CA ASN A 4 14.57 -3.79 -16.27
C ASN A 4 13.52 -3.02 -15.45
N ALA A 5 12.52 -2.41 -16.09
CA ALA A 5 11.57 -1.51 -15.41
C ALA A 5 10.76 -2.20 -14.29
N CYS A 6 10.48 -3.51 -14.42
CA CYS A 6 9.78 -4.29 -13.40
C CYS A 6 10.72 -4.87 -12.33
N LEU A 7 11.95 -5.25 -12.72
CA LEU A 7 12.88 -5.95 -11.82
C LEU A 7 13.53 -5.00 -10.82
N GLU A 8 13.89 -3.81 -11.25
CA GLU A 8 14.62 -2.85 -10.43
C GLU A 8 13.86 -2.44 -9.14
N PRO A 9 12.57 -2.08 -9.17
CA PRO A 9 11.82 -1.75 -7.96
C PRO A 9 11.72 -2.92 -6.98
N LEU A 10 11.60 -4.15 -7.49
CA LEU A 10 11.49 -5.36 -6.67
C LEU A 10 12.79 -5.62 -5.88
N LEU A 11 13.94 -5.48 -6.55
CA LEU A 11 15.25 -5.70 -5.93
C LEU A 11 15.64 -4.58 -4.95
N LYS A 12 15.20 -3.34 -5.21
CA LYS A 12 15.48 -2.17 -4.36
C LYS A 12 14.53 -2.03 -3.16
N ARG A 13 13.42 -2.75 -3.11
CA ARG A 13 12.44 -2.66 -2.02
C ARG A 13 13.08 -2.90 -0.65
N ARG A 14 12.79 -2.01 0.30
CA ARG A 14 13.16 -2.11 1.72
C ARG A 14 11.94 -1.83 2.59
N SER A 15 11.97 -2.28 3.84
CA SER A 15 10.94 -1.92 4.83
C SER A 15 11.33 -0.60 5.50
N VAL A 16 10.61 0.46 5.17
CA VAL A 16 10.78 1.81 5.74
C VAL A 16 10.06 1.88 7.08
N ARG A 17 10.64 2.57 8.07
CA ARG A 17 10.07 2.72 9.43
C ARG A 17 10.10 4.17 9.95
N VAL A 18 10.63 5.10 9.17
CA VAL A 18 10.66 6.53 9.45
C VAL A 18 10.12 7.21 8.20
N TYR A 19 9.08 8.03 8.37
CA TYR A 19 8.35 8.67 7.29
C TYR A 19 8.37 10.18 7.47
N GLU A 20 8.25 10.92 6.36
CA GLU A 20 8.06 12.36 6.40
C GLU A 20 6.68 12.70 7.01
N ASP A 21 6.58 13.84 7.70
CA ASP A 21 5.31 14.38 8.19
C ASP A 21 4.52 15.04 7.05
N ARG A 22 4.13 14.23 6.06
CA ARG A 22 3.38 14.66 4.88
C ARG A 22 2.27 13.67 4.57
N GLU A 23 1.08 14.21 4.29
CA GLU A 23 -0.05 13.40 3.82
C GLU A 23 0.20 12.80 2.43
N VAL A 24 -0.28 11.58 2.22
CA VAL A 24 -0.25 10.93 0.92
C VAL A 24 -1.50 11.35 0.13
N PRO A 25 -1.37 11.87 -1.11
CA PRO A 25 -2.51 12.20 -1.94
C PRO A 25 -3.46 11.01 -2.13
N MET A 26 -4.77 11.26 -2.02
CA MET A 26 -5.78 10.19 -2.06
C MET A 26 -5.81 9.47 -3.41
N ASP A 27 -5.59 10.19 -4.51
CA ASP A 27 -5.50 9.61 -5.86
C ASP A 27 -4.35 8.59 -5.97
N LEU A 28 -3.22 8.87 -5.32
CA LEU A 28 -2.08 7.95 -5.27
C LEU A 28 -2.42 6.69 -4.47
N ILE A 29 -3.10 6.84 -3.32
CA ILE A 29 -3.58 5.69 -2.52
C ILE A 29 -4.52 4.82 -3.36
N LEU A 30 -5.52 5.42 -3.99
CA LEU A 30 -6.49 4.70 -4.82
C LEU A 30 -5.83 3.99 -6.00
N LYS A 31 -4.83 4.62 -6.64
CA LYS A 31 -4.06 4.01 -7.72
C LYS A 31 -3.32 2.75 -7.26
N VAL A 32 -2.72 2.77 -6.06
CA VAL A 32 -2.03 1.59 -5.50
C VAL A 32 -3.02 0.48 -5.19
N LEU A 33 -4.18 0.81 -4.61
CA LEU A 33 -5.22 -0.18 -4.31
C LEU A 33 -5.83 -0.79 -5.57
N ASP A 34 -6.04 0.01 -6.62
CA ASP A 34 -6.52 -0.50 -7.92
C ASP A 34 -5.52 -1.50 -8.52
N ILE A 35 -4.22 -1.25 -8.41
CA ILE A 35 -3.19 -2.22 -8.82
C ILE A 35 -3.22 -3.47 -7.92
N ALA A 36 -3.34 -3.30 -6.60
CA ALA A 36 -3.32 -4.40 -5.65
C ALA A 36 -4.46 -5.41 -5.86
N ARG A 37 -5.67 -4.95 -6.20
CA ARG A 37 -6.82 -5.84 -6.45
C ARG A 37 -6.69 -6.70 -7.71
N TRP A 38 -5.73 -6.40 -8.60
CA TRP A 38 -5.43 -7.25 -9.77
C TRP A 38 -4.57 -8.47 -9.42
N ALA A 39 -4.14 -8.61 -8.17
CA ALA A 39 -3.48 -9.83 -7.72
C ALA A 39 -4.37 -11.06 -8.00
N PRO A 40 -3.79 -12.21 -8.39
CA PRO A 40 -4.57 -13.43 -8.54
C PRO A 40 -5.06 -13.92 -7.16
N SER A 41 -6.26 -14.48 -7.12
CA SER A 41 -6.82 -15.13 -5.92
C SER A 41 -7.45 -16.47 -6.30
N ALA A 42 -7.53 -17.39 -5.33
CA ALA A 42 -8.16 -18.68 -5.53
C ALA A 42 -9.60 -18.50 -6.05
N ARG A 43 -9.89 -19.06 -7.22
CA ARG A 43 -11.20 -18.95 -7.90
C ARG A 43 -11.65 -17.49 -8.12
N ASN A 44 -10.71 -16.55 -8.22
CA ASN A 44 -10.98 -15.11 -8.30
C ASN A 44 -11.86 -14.58 -7.16
N ALA A 45 -11.77 -15.20 -5.97
CA ALA A 45 -12.60 -14.82 -4.83
C ALA A 45 -12.34 -13.39 -4.33
N GLN A 46 -11.16 -12.82 -4.63
CA GLN A 46 -10.74 -11.49 -4.21
C GLN A 46 -11.05 -11.22 -2.72
N PRO A 47 -10.60 -12.12 -1.79
CA PRO A 47 -11.06 -12.11 -0.40
C PRO A 47 -10.32 -11.05 0.44
N TRP A 48 -10.07 -9.88 -0.14
CA TRP A 48 -9.38 -8.77 0.49
C TRP A 48 -10.33 -7.59 0.66
N GLU A 49 -10.24 -6.96 1.82
CA GLU A 49 -10.84 -5.66 2.09
C GLU A 49 -9.72 -4.69 2.43
N PHE A 50 -9.79 -3.49 1.83
CA PHE A 50 -8.81 -2.43 2.09
C PHE A 50 -9.50 -1.31 2.87
N VAL A 51 -9.09 -1.11 4.12
CA VAL A 51 -9.55 0.00 4.96
C VAL A 51 -8.46 1.07 4.96
N VAL A 52 -8.77 2.25 4.42
CA VAL A 52 -7.84 3.39 4.38
C VAL A 52 -8.13 4.29 5.58
N VAL A 53 -7.15 4.42 6.48
CA VAL A 53 -7.23 5.30 7.64
C VAL A 53 -6.27 6.48 7.43
N THR A 54 -6.82 7.67 7.23
CA THR A 54 -6.04 8.91 7.08
C THR A 54 -6.10 9.81 8.30
N ASP A 55 -7.05 9.58 9.22
CA ASP A 55 -7.15 10.34 10.46
C ASP A 55 -5.98 9.98 11.39
N ARG A 56 -5.16 10.99 11.72
CA ARG A 56 -3.98 10.82 12.57
C ARG A 56 -4.31 10.33 13.97
N LYS A 57 -5.43 10.76 14.55
CA LYS A 57 -5.82 10.33 15.91
C LYS A 57 -6.16 8.85 15.91
N ILE A 58 -6.89 8.38 14.89
CA ILE A 58 -7.19 6.95 14.74
C ILE A 58 -5.90 6.15 14.54
N LEU A 59 -4.96 6.64 13.72
CA LEU A 59 -3.66 5.98 13.53
C LEU A 59 -2.84 5.89 14.83
N GLU A 60 -2.83 6.94 15.64
CA GLU A 60 -2.17 6.97 16.96
C GLU A 60 -2.83 6.02 17.97
N GLU A 61 -4.15 5.83 17.89
CA GLU A 61 -4.86 4.83 18.70
C GLU A 61 -4.51 3.42 18.24
N LEU A 62 -4.56 3.15 16.93
CA LEU A 62 -4.21 1.87 16.33
C LEU A 62 -2.78 1.45 16.67
N SER A 63 -1.83 2.39 16.70
CA SER A 63 -0.43 2.09 17.03
C SER A 63 -0.22 1.60 18.48
N LYS A 64 -1.20 1.81 19.37
CA LYS A 64 -1.15 1.41 20.79
C LYS A 64 -1.77 0.03 21.05
N ILE A 65 -2.43 -0.58 20.06
CA ILE A 65 -3.18 -1.84 20.21
C ILE A 65 -2.25 -3.08 20.23
N HIS A 66 -0.94 -2.90 20.07
CA HIS A 66 0.04 -3.98 20.11
C HIS A 66 1.06 -3.79 21.24
#